data_AF-A0A917LCC8-F1
#
_entry.id   AF-A0A917LCC8-F1
#
_cell.length_a   1.000
_cell.length_b   1.000
_cell.length_c   1.000
_cell.angle_alpha   90.00
_cell.angle_beta   90.00
_cell.angle_gamma   90.00
#
_symmetry.space_group_name_H-M   'P 1'
#
loop_
_entity.id
_entity.type
_entity.pdbx_description
1 polymer ?
#
loop_
_entity_poly.entity_id
_entity_poly.type
_entity_poly.pdbx_seq_one_letter_code
_entity_poly.pdbx_strand_id
1 'polypeptide(L)'
;MAQELAEAQRHLATFPQRTGRRTKAHRAAARKVANVYAKARRKRLDFHHKTARALIRDHDVIAHERLNTAGMTKTAAPKPDPGQDGAFRPNGAAARAGLNKSILDAGWGSFSPGWSHREEAEAGALVLLAARRRFPGPGHPHPRLQRIGPVLSRLDA
;
A
#
# COMPACT_ATOMS: atom_id res chain seq x y z
N MET A 1 10.51 13.83 10.00
CA MET A 1 10.78 12.95 8.85
C MET A 1 10.75 13.71 7.52
N ALA A 2 9.67 14.44 7.19
CA ALA A 2 9.60 15.17 5.92
C ALA A 2 10.66 16.30 5.80
N GLN A 3 10.83 17.11 6.86
CA GLN A 3 11.87 18.15 6.92
C GLN A 3 13.28 17.53 6.89
N GLU A 4 13.54 16.53 7.74
CA GLU A 4 14.80 15.77 7.77
C GLU A 4 15.17 15.16 6.40
N LEU A 5 14.19 14.62 5.67
CA LEU A 5 14.39 14.08 4.32
C LEU A 5 14.72 15.21 3.32
N ALA A 6 13.98 16.33 3.38
CA ALA A 6 14.21 17.47 2.50
C ALA A 6 15.59 18.07 2.71
N GLU A 7 16.05 18.22 3.95
CA GLU A 7 17.40 18.68 4.28
C GLU A 7 18.47 17.70 3.77
N ALA A 8 18.29 16.40 4.00
CA ALA A 8 19.21 15.39 3.50
C ALA A 8 19.29 15.38 1.97
N GLN A 9 18.17 15.57 1.28
CA GLN A 9 18.11 15.69 -0.18
C GLN A 9 18.76 16.98 -0.69
N ARG A 10 18.52 18.12 -0.04
CA ARG A 10 19.19 19.40 -0.37
C ARG A 10 20.70 19.28 -0.22
N HIS A 11 21.17 18.69 0.86
CA HIS A 11 22.60 18.45 1.08
C HIS A 11 23.20 17.50 0.02
N LEU A 12 22.47 16.43 -0.35
CA LEU A 12 22.90 15.54 -1.42
C LEU A 12 22.97 16.26 -2.78
N ALA A 13 22.06 17.18 -3.06
CA ALA A 13 22.00 17.94 -4.31
C ALA A 13 23.18 18.93 -4.48
N THR A 14 23.86 19.30 -3.39
CA THR A 14 25.09 20.12 -3.45
C THR A 14 26.25 19.37 -4.13
N PHE A 15 26.21 18.04 -4.17
CA PHE A 15 27.28 17.24 -4.79
C PHE A 15 27.04 17.05 -6.30
N PRO A 16 28.12 16.97 -7.10
CA PRO A 16 28.00 16.76 -8.55
C PRO A 16 27.45 15.37 -8.88
N GLN A 17 26.36 15.32 -9.67
CA GLN A 17 25.62 14.09 -9.94
C GLN A 17 26.34 13.14 -10.92
N ARG A 18 27.06 13.68 -11.90
CA ARG A 18 27.80 12.93 -12.92
C ARG A 18 29.29 13.04 -12.68
N THR A 19 29.79 12.18 -11.80
CA THR A 19 31.22 12.06 -11.52
C THR A 19 31.61 10.59 -11.57
N GLY A 20 32.69 10.27 -12.30
CA GLY A 20 33.20 8.89 -12.45
C GLY A 20 33.63 8.26 -11.12
N ARG A 21 33.93 9.08 -10.10
CA ARG A 21 34.25 8.60 -8.75
C ARG A 21 33.59 9.47 -7.68
N ARG A 22 32.61 8.90 -6.98
CA ARG A 22 31.95 9.55 -5.84
C ARG A 22 32.89 9.63 -4.64
N THR A 23 33.04 10.82 -4.06
CA THR A 23 33.81 11.06 -2.83
C THR A 23 33.17 10.36 -1.61
N LYS A 24 33.95 10.18 -0.53
CA LYS A 24 33.44 9.60 0.74
C LYS A 24 32.27 10.41 1.30
N ALA A 25 32.36 11.74 1.22
CA ALA A 25 31.32 12.68 1.66
C ALA A 25 30.02 12.50 0.86
N HIS A 26 30.10 12.45 -0.47
CA HIS A 26 28.93 12.23 -1.32
C HIS A 26 28.22 10.91 -0.99
N ARG A 27 28.98 9.82 -0.79
CA ARG A 27 28.41 8.53 -0.38
C ARG A 27 27.77 8.58 1.01
N ALA A 28 28.30 9.39 1.93
CA ALA A 28 27.69 9.60 3.24
C ALA A 28 26.35 10.34 3.14
N ALA A 29 26.27 11.40 2.33
CA ALA A 29 25.02 12.12 2.05
C ALA A 29 23.96 11.20 1.43
N ALA A 30 24.32 10.40 0.44
CA ALA A 30 23.42 9.42 -0.18
C ALA A 30 22.91 8.38 0.82
N ARG A 31 23.79 7.87 1.70
CA ARG A 31 23.40 6.95 2.78
C ARG A 31 22.45 7.61 3.78
N LYS A 32 22.62 8.89 4.11
CA LYS A 32 21.70 9.61 5.00
C LYS A 32 20.29 9.64 4.42
N VAL A 33 20.15 9.99 3.14
CA VAL A 33 18.85 9.96 2.44
C VAL A 33 18.25 8.54 2.47
N ALA A 34 19.04 7.52 2.14
CA ALA A 34 18.59 6.13 2.16
C ALA A 34 18.11 5.68 3.56
N ASN A 35 18.81 6.08 4.62
CA ASN A 35 18.45 5.75 6.00
C ASN A 35 17.12 6.39 6.42
N VAL A 36 16.87 7.64 6.02
CA VAL A 36 15.59 8.32 6.30
C VAL A 36 14.44 7.60 5.59
N TYR A 37 14.61 7.20 4.33
CA TYR A 37 13.63 6.38 3.61
C TYR A 37 13.42 5.01 4.28
N ALA A 38 14.50 4.33 4.68
CA ALA A 38 14.42 3.05 5.36
C ALA A 38 13.66 3.16 6.69
N LYS A 39 13.89 4.23 7.46
CA LYS A 39 13.16 4.52 8.70
C LYS A 39 11.67 4.77 8.42
N ALA A 40 11.33 5.53 7.39
CA ALA A 40 9.94 5.72 6.98
C ALA A 40 9.27 4.40 6.60
N ARG A 41 9.93 3.55 5.80
CA ARG A 41 9.42 2.22 5.42
C ARG A 41 9.18 1.33 6.64
N ARG A 42 10.11 1.29 7.59
CA ARG A 42 9.97 0.50 8.82
C ARG A 42 8.77 0.96 9.66
N LYS A 43 8.54 2.27 9.78
CA LYS A 43 7.39 2.84 10.49
C LYS A 43 6.05 2.41 9.86
N ARG A 44 5.95 2.46 8.52
CA ARG A 44 4.75 1.99 7.81
C ARG A 44 4.50 0.50 8.09
N LEU A 45 5.53 -0.32 7.99
CA LEU A 45 5.43 -1.77 8.22
C LEU A 45 4.98 -2.08 9.66
N ASP A 46 5.57 -1.42 10.65
CA ASP A 46 5.19 -1.57 12.06
C ASP A 46 3.72 -1.17 12.30
N PHE A 47 3.29 -0.06 11.70
CA PHE A 47 1.88 0.37 11.75
C PHE A 47 0.94 -0.70 11.17
N HIS A 48 1.25 -1.25 9.99
CA HIS A 48 0.43 -2.31 9.40
C HIS A 48 0.40 -3.57 10.25
N HIS A 49 1.53 -4.00 10.81
CA HIS A 49 1.58 -5.17 11.69
C HIS A 49 0.75 -4.98 12.97
N LYS A 50 0.83 -3.80 13.59
CA LYS A 50 0.04 -3.49 14.78
C LYS A 50 -1.45 -3.45 14.47
N THR A 51 -1.81 -2.80 13.36
CA THR A 51 -3.20 -2.71 12.90
C THR A 51 -3.77 -4.09 12.56
N ALA A 52 -3.04 -4.90 11.79
CA ALA A 52 -3.46 -6.25 11.46
C ALA A 52 -3.63 -7.12 12.72
N ARG A 53 -2.70 -7.04 13.67
CA ARG A 53 -2.80 -7.76 14.95
C ARG A 53 -4.02 -7.33 15.76
N ALA A 54 -4.33 -6.04 15.81
CA ALA A 54 -5.52 -5.53 16.49
C ALA A 54 -6.80 -6.06 15.84
N LEU A 55 -6.92 -5.98 14.51
CA LEU A 55 -8.08 -6.48 13.77
C LEU A 55 -8.29 -8.00 13.99
N ILE A 56 -7.22 -8.80 13.93
CA ILE A 56 -7.28 -10.25 14.15
C ILE A 56 -7.70 -10.60 15.57
N ARG A 57 -7.28 -9.81 16.56
CA ARG A 57 -7.66 -10.02 17.96
C ARG A 57 -9.13 -9.73 18.19
N ASP A 58 -9.64 -8.67 17.58
CA ASP A 58 -10.94 -8.09 17.92
C ASP A 58 -12.07 -8.61 17.00
N HIS A 59 -11.76 -9.23 15.85
CA HIS A 59 -12.75 -9.66 14.85
C HIS A 59 -12.50 -11.11 14.42
N ASP A 60 -13.58 -11.90 14.32
CA ASP A 60 -13.52 -13.30 13.85
C ASP A 60 -13.36 -13.40 12.32
N VAL A 61 -13.90 -12.40 11.60
CA VAL A 61 -13.90 -12.32 10.14
C VAL A 61 -13.49 -10.91 9.73
N ILE A 62 -12.49 -10.82 8.85
CA ILE A 62 -11.98 -9.54 8.33
C ILE A 62 -12.10 -9.57 6.81
N ALA A 63 -12.78 -8.58 6.25
CA ALA A 63 -12.92 -8.41 4.81
C ALA A 63 -12.15 -7.17 4.36
N HIS A 64 -11.35 -7.28 3.29
CA HIS A 64 -10.75 -6.11 2.65
C HIS A 64 -10.88 -6.16 1.13
N GLU A 65 -11.11 -5.02 0.50
CA GLU A 65 -11.16 -4.93 -0.95
C GLU A 65 -9.77 -5.12 -1.57
N ARG A 66 -9.71 -5.82 -2.70
CA ARG A 66 -8.51 -5.90 -3.54
C ARG A 66 -8.43 -4.65 -4.41
N LEU A 67 -7.83 -3.61 -3.85
CA LEU A 67 -7.67 -2.34 -4.54
C LEU A 67 -6.51 -2.38 -5.56
N ASN A 68 -6.75 -1.90 -6.79
CA ASN A 68 -5.68 -1.66 -7.77
C ASN A 68 -4.91 -0.36 -7.44
N THR A 69 -4.15 -0.39 -6.34
CA THR A 69 -3.39 0.77 -5.84
C THR A 69 -2.36 1.28 -6.86
N ALA A 70 -1.78 0.38 -7.68
CA ALA A 70 -0.85 0.76 -8.74
C ALA A 70 -1.52 1.61 -9.83
N GLY A 71 -2.73 1.21 -10.27
CA GLY A 71 -3.52 1.99 -11.22
C GLY A 71 -3.99 3.32 -10.63
N MET A 72 -4.41 3.32 -9.37
CA MET A 72 -4.88 4.54 -8.69
C MET A 72 -3.78 5.58 -8.48
N THR A 73 -2.54 5.15 -8.27
CA THR A 73 -1.42 6.08 -8.05
C THR A 73 -0.72 6.54 -9.33
N LYS A 74 -1.29 6.22 -10.51
CA LYS A 74 -0.77 6.67 -11.80
C LYS A 74 -0.80 8.21 -11.90
N THR A 75 0.27 8.77 -12.45
CA THR A 75 0.38 10.20 -12.72
C THR A 75 -0.63 10.65 -13.77
N ALA A 76 -1.17 11.86 -13.61
CA ALA A 76 -2.07 12.45 -14.60
C ALA A 76 -1.35 12.63 -15.95
N ALA A 77 -1.99 12.20 -17.04
CA ALA A 77 -1.43 12.34 -18.38
C ALA A 77 -1.36 13.83 -18.79
N PRO A 78 -0.24 14.29 -19.39
CA PRO A 78 -0.16 15.63 -19.96
C PRO A 78 -1.30 15.87 -20.96
N LYS A 79 -1.83 17.10 -20.98
CA LYS A 79 -2.85 17.53 -21.96
C LYS A 79 -2.23 18.57 -22.89
N PRO A 80 -1.77 18.18 -24.10
CA PRO A 80 -1.23 19.12 -25.09
C PRO A 80 -2.29 20.16 -25.47
N ASP A 81 -1.87 21.40 -25.72
CA ASP A 81 -2.75 22.44 -26.23
C ASP A 81 -2.90 22.31 -27.75
N PRO A 82 -4.12 22.13 -28.30
CA PRO A 82 -4.33 22.07 -29.75
C PRO A 82 -3.94 23.34 -30.51
N GLY A 83 -3.83 24.48 -29.82
CA GLY A 83 -3.54 25.79 -30.45
C GLY A 83 -2.09 26.27 -30.33
N GLN A 84 -1.23 25.54 -29.62
CA GLN A 84 0.17 25.91 -29.42
C GLN A 84 1.04 24.65 -29.33
N ASP A 85 1.79 24.37 -30.40
CA ASP A 85 2.72 23.25 -30.42
C ASP A 85 3.74 23.36 -29.29
N GLY A 86 3.81 22.31 -28.46
CA GLY A 86 4.70 22.24 -27.30
C GLY A 86 4.12 22.81 -26.00
N ALA A 87 2.95 23.46 -26.01
CA ALA A 87 2.28 23.93 -24.81
C ALA A 87 1.38 22.84 -24.19
N PHE A 88 1.24 22.84 -22.87
CA PHE A 88 0.36 21.94 -22.13
C PHE A 88 -0.65 22.74 -21.31
N ARG A 89 -1.92 22.29 -21.34
CA ARG A 89 -2.97 22.86 -20.50
C ARG A 89 -2.92 22.31 -19.08
N PRO A 90 -3.40 23.06 -18.07
CA PRO A 90 -3.55 22.55 -16.71
C PRO A 90 -4.40 21.27 -16.70
N ASN A 91 -3.83 20.18 -16.19
CA ASN A 91 -4.46 18.85 -16.16
C ASN A 91 -4.70 18.33 -14.72
N GLY A 92 -4.54 19.19 -13.70
CA GLY A 92 -4.70 18.81 -12.30
C GLY A 92 -3.58 17.90 -11.77
N ALA A 93 -2.44 17.78 -12.46
CA ALA A 93 -1.34 16.91 -12.04
C ALA A 93 -0.83 17.19 -10.63
N ALA A 94 -0.79 18.46 -10.19
CA ALA A 94 -0.37 18.82 -8.84
C ALA A 94 -1.31 18.27 -7.75
N ALA A 95 -2.62 18.45 -7.92
CA ALA A 95 -3.63 17.89 -7.01
C ALA A 95 -3.57 16.35 -7.00
N ARG A 96 -3.42 15.73 -8.18
CA ARG A 96 -3.25 14.27 -8.28
C ARG A 96 -1.97 13.79 -7.61
N ALA A 97 -0.86 14.52 -7.73
CA ALA A 97 0.40 14.18 -7.07
C ALA A 97 0.27 14.24 -5.54
N GLY A 98 -0.48 15.20 -5.01
CA GLY A 98 -0.81 15.29 -3.59
C GLY A 98 -1.60 14.07 -3.11
N LEU A 99 -2.66 13.70 -3.82
CA LEU A 99 -3.48 12.51 -3.53
C LEU A 99 -2.67 11.21 -3.66
N ASN A 100 -1.86 11.07 -4.71
CA ASN A 100 -1.02 9.90 -4.90
C ASN A 100 -0.02 9.76 -3.74
N LYS A 101 0.53 10.89 -3.26
CA LYS A 101 1.40 10.89 -2.09
C LYS A 101 0.68 10.42 -0.83
N SER A 102 -0.55 10.87 -0.56
CA SER A 102 -1.30 10.42 0.63
C SER A 102 -1.68 8.93 0.56
N ILE A 103 -2.08 8.43 -0.61
CA ILE A 103 -2.37 7.00 -0.82
C ILE A 103 -1.12 6.14 -0.57
N LEU A 104 0.03 6.55 -1.12
CA LEU A 104 1.30 5.85 -0.93
C LEU A 104 1.83 5.97 0.50
N ASP A 105 1.57 7.10 1.17
CA ASP A 105 2.01 7.30 2.55
C ASP A 105 1.24 6.40 3.52
N ALA A 106 -0.08 6.26 3.28
CA ALA A 106 -0.95 5.34 3.99
C ALA A 106 -0.65 3.85 3.71
N GLY A 107 0.12 3.55 2.65
CA GLY A 107 0.65 2.21 2.42
C GLY A 107 -0.41 1.17 2.04
N TRP A 108 -1.51 1.56 1.40
CA TRP A 108 -2.66 0.69 1.12
C TRP A 108 -2.28 -0.62 0.39
N GLY A 109 -1.31 -0.58 -0.52
CA GLY A 109 -0.82 -1.78 -1.21
C GLY A 109 0.10 -2.69 -0.39
N SER A 110 0.54 -2.26 0.79
CA SER A 110 1.43 -3.03 1.69
C SER A 110 0.67 -3.76 2.80
N PHE A 111 -0.64 -3.53 2.94
CA PHE A 111 -1.47 -4.26 3.87
C PHE A 111 -1.78 -5.64 3.30
N SER A 112 -0.91 -6.61 3.60
CA SER A 112 -1.24 -8.03 3.47
C SER A 112 -1.26 -8.62 4.87
N PRO A 113 -2.44 -9.02 5.37
CA PRO A 113 -2.50 -9.91 6.50
C PRO A 113 -1.84 -11.22 6.05
N GLY A 114 -0.55 -11.36 6.33
CA GLY A 114 0.01 -12.69 6.42
C GLY A 114 -0.77 -13.36 7.54
N TRP A 115 -1.64 -14.31 7.20
CA TRP A 115 -1.88 -15.59 7.87
C TRP A 115 -3.35 -16.03 7.84
N SER A 116 -3.55 -17.33 7.63
CA SER A 116 -4.79 -18.12 7.59
C SER A 116 -5.63 -18.05 6.30
N HIS A 117 -6.19 -19.21 5.93
CA HIS A 117 -6.66 -19.62 4.60
C HIS A 117 -7.34 -18.51 3.77
N ARG A 118 -6.77 -18.29 2.59
CA ARG A 118 -7.30 -17.42 1.54
C ARG A 118 -8.32 -18.22 0.74
N GLU A 119 -9.60 -18.04 1.00
CA GLU A 119 -10.63 -18.41 0.02
C GLU A 119 -10.80 -17.22 -0.93
N GLU A 120 -10.39 -17.40 -2.18
CA GLU A 120 -10.52 -16.40 -3.23
C GLU A 120 -11.98 -16.36 -3.71
N ALA A 121 -12.74 -15.36 -3.29
CA ALA A 121 -14.02 -15.06 -3.93
C ALA A 121 -13.76 -14.36 -5.28
N GLU A 122 -14.26 -14.95 -6.38
CA GLU A 122 -14.15 -14.37 -7.72
C GLU A 122 -15.09 -13.16 -7.94
N ALA A 123 -14.59 -12.23 -8.75
CA ALA A 123 -15.20 -10.99 -9.25
C ALA A 123 -15.54 -9.91 -8.19
N GLY A 124 -14.62 -8.94 -8.01
CA GLY A 124 -14.74 -7.79 -7.09
C GLY A 124 -13.89 -7.92 -5.82
N ALA A 125 -13.42 -9.14 -5.54
CA ALA A 125 -12.32 -9.54 -4.65
C ALA A 125 -12.25 -8.83 -3.30
N LEU A 126 -13.31 -8.97 -2.50
CA LEU A 126 -13.24 -8.91 -1.05
C LEU A 126 -12.40 -10.12 -0.57
N VAL A 127 -11.23 -9.89 0.03
CA VAL A 127 -10.46 -10.95 0.68
C VAL A 127 -10.97 -11.10 2.10
N LEU A 128 -11.66 -12.21 2.36
CA LEU A 128 -12.08 -12.63 3.69
C LEU A 128 -10.93 -13.40 4.34
N LEU A 129 -10.39 -12.86 5.44
CA LEU A 129 -9.54 -13.57 6.37
C LEU A 129 -10.39 -14.03 7.55
N ALA A 130 -10.53 -15.34 7.72
CA ALA A 130 -11.07 -15.93 8.95
C ALA A 130 -9.96 -15.96 10.01
N ALA A 131 -10.03 -15.05 10.99
CA ALA A 131 -8.95 -14.79 11.92
C ALA A 131 -8.85 -15.81 13.09
N ARG A 132 -9.79 -16.77 13.21
CA ARG A 132 -9.88 -17.64 14.38
C ARG A 132 -10.01 -19.13 14.05
N ARG A 133 -8.93 -19.89 14.28
CA ARG A 133 -9.04 -21.30 14.72
C ARG A 133 -9.21 -21.28 16.24
N ARG A 134 -10.45 -21.31 16.74
CA ARG A 134 -10.68 -21.82 18.09
C ARG A 134 -10.34 -23.31 18.02
N PHE A 135 -9.17 -23.72 18.52
CA PHE A 135 -9.01 -25.12 18.92
C PHE A 135 -10.04 -25.35 20.03
N PRO A 136 -11.05 -26.22 19.85
CA PRO A 136 -11.88 -26.61 20.98
C PRO A 136 -10.97 -27.38 21.94
N GLY A 137 -11.01 -27.02 23.23
CA GLY A 137 -10.46 -27.89 24.27
C GLY A 137 -11.11 -29.27 24.20
N PRO A 138 -10.48 -30.30 24.80
CA PRO A 138 -11.01 -31.66 24.74
C PRO A 138 -12.42 -31.69 25.35
N GLY A 139 -13.45 -31.93 24.53
CA GLY A 139 -14.82 -32.12 25.00
C GLY A 139 -15.97 -31.47 24.21
N HIS A 140 -15.73 -30.71 23.15
CA HIS A 140 -16.82 -30.13 22.34
C HIS A 140 -16.87 -30.70 20.91
N PRO A 141 -18.07 -31.01 20.38
CA PRO A 141 -18.21 -31.53 19.02
C PRO A 141 -17.77 -30.48 17.99
N HIS A 142 -17.03 -30.93 16.98
CA HIS A 142 -16.62 -30.08 15.85
C HIS A 142 -17.85 -29.48 15.16
N PRO A 143 -17.84 -28.18 14.82
CA PRO A 143 -18.83 -27.65 13.89
C PRO A 143 -18.61 -28.35 12.54
N ARG A 144 -19.61 -29.13 12.10
CA ARG A 144 -19.64 -29.67 10.74
C ARG A 144 -19.51 -28.49 9.79
N LEU A 145 -18.46 -28.50 8.96
CA LEU A 145 -18.29 -27.62 7.83
C LEU A 145 -19.50 -27.80 6.91
N GLN A 146 -20.50 -26.91 7.03
CA GLN A 146 -21.47 -26.76 5.97
C GLN A 146 -20.75 -26.04 4.85
N ARG A 147 -20.53 -26.77 3.75
CA ARG A 147 -20.18 -26.18 2.45
C ARG A 147 -21.24 -25.13 2.16
N ILE A 148 -20.88 -23.85 2.20
CA ILE A 148 -21.72 -22.79 1.65
C ILE A 148 -21.65 -23.00 0.13
N GLY A 149 -22.67 -23.68 -0.42
CA GLY A 149 -22.87 -23.75 -1.86
C GLY A 149 -23.21 -22.37 -2.43
N PRO A 150 -23.07 -22.17 -3.75
CA PRO A 150 -23.30 -20.88 -4.38
C PRO A 150 -24.78 -20.50 -4.22
N VAL A 151 -25.06 -19.41 -3.50
CA VAL A 151 -26.38 -18.76 -3.50
C VAL A 151 -26.46 -17.88 -4.75
N LEU A 152 -26.77 -18.50 -5.89
CA LEU A 152 -27.21 -17.80 -7.09
C LEU A 152 -28.24 -18.66 -7.82
N SER A 153 -29.51 -18.55 -7.43
CA SER A 153 -30.67 -18.74 -8.31
C SER A 153 -31.97 -18.53 -7.52
N ARG A 154 -32.55 -17.33 -7.62
CA ARG A 154 -33.99 -17.03 -7.62
C ARG A 154 -34.21 -15.52 -7.53
N LEU A 155 -34.08 -14.86 -8.67
CA LEU A 155 -34.82 -13.65 -9.04
C LEU A 155 -34.78 -13.66 -10.57
N ASP A 156 -35.65 -14.49 -11.16
CA ASP A 156 -36.16 -14.40 -12.53
C ASP A 156 -37.22 -15.50 -12.68
N ALA A 157 -38.46 -15.14 -12.33
CA ALA A 157 -39.73 -15.69 -12.84
C ALA A 157 -40.87 -14.82 -12.30
#